data_AF-A0A7D9HN54-F1
#
_entry.id   AF-A0A7D9HN54-F1
#
_cell.length_a   1.000
_cell.length_b   1.000
_cell.length_c   1.000
_cell.angle_alpha   90.00
_cell.angle_beta   90.00
_cell.angle_gamma   90.00
#
_symmetry.space_group_name_H-M   'P 1'
#
loop_
_entity.id
_entity.type
_entity.pdbx_description
1 polymer ?
#
loop_
_entity_poly.entity_id
_entity_poly.type
_entity_poly.pdbx_seq_one_letter_code
_entity_poly.pdbx_strand_id
1 'polypeptide(L)'
;MAEENGEVADENGLVGIPVSYDMGWQKRGKGHNSMTGQGVAMGLGTGNVLAYATKCKSCRVCDHAKKKGKQPRRHDCRKNHVGSSKAMEPAVACELWNSAPKEKFENSSALSQKVINYLGKCFTYSVAQNRDVNNLKSAIKNIVPHAFGDHKGCCSSWCGYKKDPLTYRHKDLPYNRDLQGNELKSILTSLFDEYATDTVAQKHTPFANSQRSESLNSTIGSKNPKIRYYGGSESNDFRVACAVTQKNIGFSYVDKTLDSLGIDPGVTCSFHKSTMDKKQQCDKKRKSSKEYKIRRHQLQSERISKTARKEAKEGKTYETGIGLNLEKETTVTTTGNNTDVDVDKIVMGITNNKQLYENLMKLVPPFTERPAKEYLSHDPDKTYQFVLFDIETTCTGKQAEICQLSAICQNGDTFSSYILPNNSVGYYASKVNNLTVETINGKEHCAKI
;
A
#
# COMPACT_ATOMS: atom_id res chain seq x y z
N MET A 1 14.73 -32.78 8.14
CA MET A 1 13.46 -32.04 7.90
C MET A 1 13.19 -31.66 6.44
N ALA A 2 14.02 -30.89 5.73
CA ALA A 2 13.89 -30.81 4.27
C ALA A 2 14.14 -32.19 3.62
N GLU A 3 15.11 -32.94 4.18
CA GLU A 3 15.32 -34.37 3.94
C GLU A 3 14.13 -35.26 4.31
N GLU A 4 13.32 -34.89 5.32
CA GLU A 4 12.11 -35.65 5.71
C GLU A 4 10.96 -35.45 4.71
N ASN A 5 10.98 -34.34 3.97
CA ASN A 5 10.08 -34.08 2.84
C ASN A 5 10.64 -34.61 1.51
N GLY A 6 11.73 -35.37 1.53
CA GLY A 6 12.33 -35.99 0.34
C GLY A 6 13.25 -35.09 -0.48
N GLU A 7 13.65 -33.91 0.02
CA GLU A 7 14.68 -33.10 -0.63
C GLU A 7 16.06 -33.67 -0.33
N VAL A 8 16.81 -34.03 -1.38
CA VAL A 8 18.14 -34.62 -1.27
C VAL A 8 19.16 -33.49 -1.08
N ALA A 9 19.97 -33.60 -0.03
CA ALA A 9 21.09 -32.68 0.18
C ALA A 9 22.13 -32.83 -0.95
N ASP A 10 22.74 -31.72 -1.34
CA ASP A 10 23.83 -31.74 -2.31
C ASP A 10 25.11 -32.37 -1.74
N GLU A 11 26.16 -32.42 -2.56
CA GLU A 11 27.48 -32.97 -2.19
C GLU A 11 28.12 -32.29 -0.97
N ASN A 12 27.64 -31.10 -0.58
CA ASN A 12 28.11 -30.34 0.58
C ASN A 12 27.13 -30.38 1.75
N GLY A 13 26.08 -31.20 1.68
CA GLY A 13 25.08 -31.35 2.73
C GLY A 13 24.08 -30.19 2.82
N LEU A 14 23.95 -29.38 1.75
CA LEU A 14 23.01 -28.26 1.71
C LEU A 14 21.69 -28.68 1.06
N VAL A 15 20.59 -28.11 1.55
CA VAL A 15 19.25 -28.39 1.03
C VAL A 15 18.57 -27.11 0.56
N GLY A 16 17.97 -27.16 -0.64
CA GLY A 16 17.35 -26.03 -1.31
C GLY A 16 15.96 -25.70 -0.78
N ILE A 17 15.88 -24.85 0.24
CA ILE A 17 14.60 -24.47 0.84
C ILE A 17 14.03 -23.21 0.17
N PRO A 18 12.73 -23.19 -0.21
CA PRO A 18 12.08 -21.97 -0.68
C PRO A 18 11.91 -20.96 0.46
N VAL A 19 12.40 -19.73 0.25
CA VAL A 19 12.46 -18.67 1.28
C VAL A 19 11.62 -17.46 0.87
N SER A 20 10.87 -16.91 1.83
CA SER A 20 10.25 -15.59 1.73
C SER A 20 11.02 -14.56 2.54
N TYR A 21 11.02 -13.31 2.08
CA TYR A 21 11.68 -12.19 2.74
C TYR A 21 10.74 -11.01 2.83
N ASP A 22 10.71 -10.36 3.99
CA ASP A 22 10.05 -9.08 4.17
C ASP A 22 10.77 -8.24 5.23
N MET A 23 10.56 -6.92 5.19
CA MET A 23 11.09 -5.99 6.19
C MET A 23 9.97 -5.29 6.98
N GLY A 24 10.01 -5.48 8.30
CA GLY A 24 9.21 -4.74 9.26
C GLY A 24 9.84 -3.39 9.62
N TRP A 25 8.98 -2.39 9.86
CA TRP A 25 9.38 -1.03 10.25
C TRP A 25 8.85 -0.68 11.63
N GLN A 26 9.71 -0.17 12.52
CA GLN A 26 9.34 0.24 13.87
C GLN A 26 8.70 1.64 13.89
N LYS A 27 7.52 1.78 13.26
CA LYS A 27 6.70 2.99 13.29
C LYS A 27 5.22 2.69 13.05
N ARG A 28 4.31 3.41 13.73
CA ARG A 28 2.88 3.41 13.40
C ARG A 28 2.64 4.20 12.10
N GLY A 29 2.38 3.50 11.00
CA GLY A 29 1.91 4.08 9.71
C GLY A 29 2.74 3.67 8.48
N LYS A 30 2.16 3.86 7.28
CA LYS A 30 2.71 3.41 5.97
C LYS A 30 3.90 4.25 5.42
N GLY A 31 4.62 4.99 6.27
CA GLY A 31 5.68 5.90 5.84
C GLY A 31 7.07 5.25 5.89
N HIS A 32 7.79 5.19 4.76
CA HIS A 32 9.17 4.67 4.68
C HIS A 32 10.23 5.67 5.19
N ASN A 33 10.01 6.26 6.36
CA ASN A 33 10.94 7.14 7.06
C ASN A 33 11.22 6.69 8.50
N SER A 34 11.05 5.38 8.78
CA SER A 34 11.36 4.80 10.08
C SER A 34 12.84 4.98 10.44
N MET A 35 13.16 5.10 11.72
CA MET A 35 14.55 5.17 12.18
C MET A 35 15.16 3.78 12.38
N THR A 36 14.32 2.76 12.48
CA THR A 36 14.72 1.37 12.70
C THR A 36 13.82 0.43 11.89
N GLY A 37 14.39 -0.65 11.36
CA GLY A 37 13.64 -1.75 10.76
C GLY A 37 14.35 -3.08 10.99
N GLN A 38 13.60 -4.16 10.78
CA GLN A 38 14.06 -5.53 10.88
C GLN A 38 13.64 -6.30 9.64
N GLY A 39 14.57 -7.02 9.00
CA GLY A 39 14.25 -7.91 7.88
C GLY A 39 14.39 -9.36 8.32
N VAL A 40 13.51 -10.21 7.80
CA VAL A 40 13.41 -11.62 8.19
C VAL A 40 13.29 -12.48 6.94
N ALA A 41 14.14 -13.51 6.87
CA ALA A 41 14.05 -14.60 5.90
C ALA A 41 13.31 -15.78 6.55
N MET A 42 12.23 -16.23 5.93
CA MET A 42 11.31 -17.25 6.46
C MET A 42 11.21 -18.42 5.49
N GLY A 43 11.36 -19.65 5.98
CA GLY A 43 11.16 -20.85 5.18
C GLY A 43 9.68 -21.00 4.82
N LEU A 44 9.35 -21.11 3.53
CA LEU A 44 7.96 -21.18 3.08
C LEU A 44 7.26 -22.48 3.49
N GLY A 45 7.98 -23.60 3.51
CA GLY A 45 7.43 -24.89 3.91
C GLY A 45 7.18 -25.03 5.41
N THR A 46 8.03 -24.41 6.24
CA THR A 46 8.02 -24.58 7.70
C THR A 46 7.41 -23.41 8.45
N GLY A 47 7.40 -22.21 7.85
CA GLY A 47 7.07 -20.97 8.54
C GLY A 47 8.12 -20.55 9.59
N ASN A 48 9.27 -21.21 9.65
CA ASN A 48 10.34 -20.87 10.60
C ASN A 48 11.21 -19.72 10.09
N VAL A 49 11.70 -18.91 11.02
CA VAL A 49 12.71 -17.87 10.74
C VAL A 49 14.04 -18.55 10.44
N LEU A 50 14.56 -18.37 9.23
CA LEU A 50 15.86 -18.89 8.80
C LEU A 50 16.98 -17.91 9.13
N ALA A 51 16.73 -16.61 8.97
CA ALA A 51 17.69 -15.56 9.30
C ALA A 51 16.98 -14.22 9.54
N TYR A 52 17.58 -13.34 10.33
CA TYR A 52 17.06 -11.98 10.54
C TYR A 52 18.19 -10.99 10.78
N ALA A 53 17.97 -9.73 10.45
CA ALA A 53 18.88 -8.65 10.82
C ALA A 53 18.12 -7.35 11.06
N THR A 54 18.78 -6.41 11.74
CA THR A 54 18.20 -5.11 12.07
C THR A 54 19.06 -3.98 11.54
N LYS A 55 18.41 -2.89 11.10
CA LYS A 55 19.09 -1.66 10.69
C LYS A 55 18.53 -0.48 11.46
N CYS A 56 19.42 0.35 11.99
CA CYS A 56 19.08 1.47 12.83
C CYS A 56 19.91 2.71 12.46
N LYS A 57 19.20 3.84 12.26
CA LYS A 57 19.76 5.13 11.85
C LYS A 57 20.00 6.11 12.99
N SER A 58 19.38 5.87 14.14
CA SER A 58 19.43 6.76 15.30
C SER A 58 19.99 6.03 16.50
N CYS A 59 20.80 6.76 17.27
CA CYS A 59 21.12 6.37 18.63
C CYS A 59 20.89 7.59 19.51
N ARG A 60 20.06 7.46 20.55
CA ARG A 60 19.71 8.56 21.46
C ARG A 60 20.95 9.22 22.07
N VAL A 61 21.96 8.43 22.42
CA VAL A 61 23.21 8.92 23.03
C VAL A 61 24.03 9.72 22.01
N CYS A 62 24.19 9.19 20.80
CA CYS A 62 24.88 9.87 19.70
C CYS A 62 24.17 11.16 19.27
N ASP A 63 22.85 11.11 19.14
CA ASP A 63 22.04 12.24 18.66
C ASP A 63 22.02 13.36 19.70
N HIS A 64 22.00 13.04 21.00
CA HIS A 64 22.10 14.03 22.06
C HIS A 64 23.48 14.71 22.09
N ALA A 65 24.56 13.94 21.96
CA ALA A 65 25.92 14.48 21.95
C ALA A 65 26.14 15.41 20.74
N LYS A 66 25.67 14.99 19.56
CA LYS A 66 25.69 15.80 18.33
C LYS A 66 24.95 17.13 18.49
N LYS A 67 23.75 17.13 19.11
CA LYS A 67 22.98 18.35 19.37
C LYS A 67 23.69 19.32 20.32
N LYS A 68 24.55 18.80 21.20
CA LYS A 68 25.31 19.60 22.18
C LYS A 68 26.72 19.94 21.70
N GLY A 69 27.11 19.56 20.47
CA GLY A 69 28.46 19.76 19.95
C GLY A 69 29.53 19.01 20.75
N LYS A 70 29.15 17.92 21.45
CA LYS A 70 30.05 17.12 22.29
C LYS A 70 30.24 15.74 21.70
N GLN A 71 31.34 15.08 22.10
CA GLN A 71 31.53 13.66 21.79
C GLN A 71 30.56 12.80 22.62
N PRO A 72 30.01 11.72 22.05
CA PRO A 72 29.12 10.82 22.77
C PRO A 72 29.88 10.08 23.88
N ARG A 73 29.24 9.96 25.05
CA ARG A 73 29.75 9.06 26.11
C ARG A 73 29.83 7.62 25.60
N ARG A 74 30.74 6.83 26.16
CA ARG A 74 30.84 5.38 25.86
C ARG A 74 29.49 4.70 26.11
N HIS A 75 28.99 3.98 25.11
CA HIS A 75 27.75 3.21 25.16
C HIS A 75 27.74 2.15 24.07
N ASP A 76 26.85 1.17 24.20
CA ASP A 76 26.57 0.16 23.17
C ASP A 76 25.74 0.78 22.03
N CYS A 77 26.43 1.28 21.01
CA CYS A 77 25.80 1.97 19.88
C CYS A 77 25.23 0.96 18.88
N ARG A 78 23.89 0.85 18.84
CA ARG A 78 23.19 -0.01 17.86
C ARG A 78 22.91 0.67 16.51
N LYS A 79 23.45 1.88 16.28
CA LYS A 79 23.33 2.58 15.01
C LYS A 79 24.29 1.95 13.99
N ASN A 80 23.74 1.28 12.99
CA ASN A 80 24.48 0.51 11.99
C ASN A 80 24.05 0.82 10.54
N HIS A 81 23.24 1.86 10.32
CA HIS A 81 22.80 2.29 8.99
C HIS A 81 22.97 3.79 8.75
N VAL A 82 23.41 4.14 7.55
CA VAL A 82 23.58 5.53 7.07
C VAL A 82 22.74 5.71 5.80
N GLY A 83 22.10 6.87 5.65
CA GLY A 83 21.30 7.20 4.46
C GLY A 83 19.79 7.05 4.67
N SER A 84 19.06 6.78 3.58
CA SER A 84 17.59 6.76 3.59
C SER A 84 17.05 5.53 4.35
N SER A 85 15.84 5.64 4.91
CA SER A 85 15.23 4.50 5.60
C SER A 85 14.85 3.39 4.63
N LYS A 86 14.48 3.74 3.38
CA LYS A 86 14.21 2.77 2.31
C LYS A 86 15.42 1.88 2.00
N ALA A 87 16.64 2.39 2.16
CA ALA A 87 17.86 1.63 1.92
C ALA A 87 18.13 0.56 2.99
N MET A 88 17.39 0.53 4.11
CA MET A 88 17.58 -0.48 5.15
C MET A 88 17.11 -1.86 4.72
N GLU A 89 16.05 -1.96 3.92
CA GLU A 89 15.49 -3.21 3.43
C GLU A 89 16.46 -3.99 2.52
N PRO A 90 17.04 -3.39 1.46
CA PRO A 90 18.04 -4.08 0.67
C PRO A 90 19.33 -4.33 1.47
N ALA A 91 19.69 -3.45 2.41
CA ALA A 91 20.88 -3.66 3.24
C ALA A 91 20.75 -4.88 4.16
N VAL A 92 19.56 -5.13 4.72
CA VAL A 92 19.30 -6.37 5.47
C VAL A 92 19.30 -7.56 4.53
N ALA A 93 18.63 -7.50 3.38
CA ALA A 93 18.64 -8.60 2.42
C ALA A 93 20.07 -8.98 2.01
N CYS A 94 20.93 -8.01 1.69
CA CYS A 94 22.33 -8.30 1.38
C CYS A 94 23.06 -8.96 2.55
N GLU A 95 22.82 -8.52 3.79
CA GLU A 95 23.43 -9.14 4.98
C GLU A 95 23.03 -10.61 5.13
N LEU A 96 21.74 -10.92 5.03
CA LEU A 96 21.24 -12.29 5.19
C LEU A 96 21.72 -13.23 4.07
N TRP A 97 21.71 -12.78 2.82
CA TRP A 97 22.10 -13.63 1.68
C TRP A 97 23.63 -13.72 1.50
N ASN A 98 24.40 -12.74 1.98
CA ASN A 98 25.86 -12.88 2.01
C ASN A 98 26.34 -13.86 3.10
N SER A 99 25.56 -14.01 4.18
CA SER A 99 25.79 -15.05 5.19
C SER A 99 25.27 -16.43 4.81
N ALA A 100 24.48 -16.54 3.73
CA ALA A 100 23.99 -17.81 3.24
C ALA A 100 25.08 -18.55 2.45
N PRO A 101 25.06 -19.90 2.41
CA PRO A 101 25.92 -20.69 1.53
C PRO A 101 25.80 -20.20 0.08
N LYS A 102 26.93 -19.95 -0.58
CA LYS A 102 26.99 -19.33 -1.93
C LYS A 102 27.00 -20.35 -3.06
N GLU A 103 26.85 -21.63 -2.75
CA GLU A 103 26.79 -22.68 -3.74
C GLU A 103 25.49 -22.51 -4.53
N LYS A 104 25.63 -22.37 -5.84
CA LYS A 104 24.48 -22.35 -6.74
C LYS A 104 24.03 -23.80 -6.87
N PHE A 105 22.80 -24.12 -6.49
CA PHE A 105 22.23 -25.42 -6.83
C PHE A 105 22.35 -25.61 -8.35
N GLU A 106 22.91 -26.75 -8.78
CA GLU A 106 22.99 -27.11 -10.19
C GLU A 106 21.61 -26.93 -10.85
N ASN A 107 21.58 -26.32 -12.03
CA ASN A 107 20.37 -26.05 -12.82
C ASN A 107 19.34 -25.07 -12.24
N SER A 108 19.58 -24.44 -11.08
CA SER A 108 18.69 -23.41 -10.54
C SER A 108 19.09 -21.99 -11.01
N SER A 109 18.42 -21.47 -12.03
CA SER A 109 18.53 -20.06 -12.41
C SER A 109 17.19 -19.35 -12.28
N ALA A 110 17.21 -18.11 -11.81
CA ALA A 110 16.00 -17.29 -11.76
C ALA A 110 15.46 -17.10 -13.18
N LEU A 111 14.15 -17.32 -13.38
CA LEU A 111 13.50 -17.06 -14.67
C LEU A 111 13.73 -15.60 -15.06
N SER A 112 14.12 -15.37 -16.32
CA SER A 112 14.24 -14.00 -16.82
C SER A 112 12.90 -13.26 -16.76
N GLN A 113 12.94 -11.97 -16.45
CA GLN A 113 11.74 -11.12 -16.38
C GLN A 113 10.93 -11.16 -17.70
N LYS A 114 11.60 -11.35 -18.85
CA LYS A 114 10.94 -11.47 -20.15
C LYS A 114 10.05 -12.72 -20.23
N VAL A 115 10.51 -13.85 -19.71
CA VAL A 115 9.74 -15.10 -19.64
C VAL A 115 8.57 -14.95 -18.68
N ILE A 116 8.79 -14.38 -17.49
CA ILE A 116 7.73 -14.12 -16.49
C ILE A 116 6.62 -13.24 -17.10
N ASN A 117 6.99 -12.14 -17.74
CA ASN A 117 6.05 -11.24 -18.38
C ASN A 117 5.25 -11.91 -19.50
N TYR A 118 5.90 -12.78 -20.29
CA TYR A 118 5.25 -13.55 -21.33
C TYR A 118 4.21 -14.54 -20.76
N LEU A 119 4.60 -15.33 -19.76
CA LEU A 119 3.71 -16.29 -19.11
C LEU A 119 2.52 -15.58 -18.45
N GLY A 120 2.76 -14.48 -17.74
CA GLY A 120 1.70 -13.65 -17.14
C GLY A 120 0.74 -13.06 -18.18
N LYS A 121 1.25 -12.67 -19.35
CA LYS A 121 0.43 -12.20 -20.49
C LYS A 121 -0.47 -13.32 -21.02
N CYS A 122 0.07 -14.52 -21.25
CA CYS A 122 -0.71 -15.68 -21.70
C CYS A 122 -1.79 -16.08 -20.69
N PHE A 123 -1.47 -16.06 -19.39
CA PHE A 123 -2.44 -16.30 -18.32
C PHE A 123 -3.57 -15.26 -18.35
N THR A 124 -3.21 -13.97 -18.44
CA THR A 124 -4.19 -12.89 -18.52
C THR A 124 -5.13 -13.04 -19.71
N TYR A 125 -4.62 -13.46 -20.88
CA TYR A 125 -5.46 -13.74 -22.04
C TYR A 125 -6.37 -14.94 -21.85
N SER A 126 -5.86 -16.01 -21.24
CA SER A 126 -6.65 -17.20 -20.92
C SER A 126 -7.82 -16.85 -20.02
N VAL A 127 -7.58 -16.07 -18.96
CA VAL A 127 -8.65 -15.56 -18.10
C VAL A 127 -9.59 -14.65 -18.89
N ALA A 128 -9.07 -13.66 -19.64
CA ALA A 128 -9.86 -12.66 -20.36
C ALA A 128 -10.84 -13.24 -21.40
N GLN A 129 -10.50 -14.36 -22.04
CA GLN A 129 -11.23 -14.91 -23.19
C GLN A 129 -12.23 -16.01 -22.84
N ASN A 130 -12.08 -16.65 -21.68
CA ASN A 130 -12.85 -17.86 -21.35
C ASN A 130 -13.83 -17.59 -20.21
N ARG A 131 -15.14 -17.59 -20.54
CA ARG A 131 -16.24 -17.45 -19.55
C ARG A 131 -16.74 -18.76 -18.97
N ASP A 132 -16.29 -19.87 -19.55
CA ASP A 132 -16.62 -21.21 -19.10
C ASP A 132 -15.42 -21.82 -18.36
N VAL A 133 -15.71 -22.55 -17.27
CA VAL A 133 -14.69 -23.13 -16.39
C VAL A 133 -13.82 -24.13 -17.15
N ASN A 134 -14.42 -24.99 -17.97
CA ASN A 134 -13.69 -26.03 -18.70
C ASN A 134 -12.80 -25.42 -19.79
N ASN A 135 -13.31 -24.42 -20.50
CA ASN A 135 -12.53 -23.69 -21.49
C ASN A 135 -11.36 -22.94 -20.84
N LEU A 136 -11.56 -22.33 -19.66
CA LEU A 136 -10.49 -21.65 -18.93
C LEU A 136 -9.39 -22.62 -18.50
N LYS A 137 -9.77 -23.77 -17.92
CA LYS A 137 -8.82 -24.82 -17.53
C LYS A 137 -7.99 -25.30 -18.73
N SER A 138 -8.67 -25.62 -19.83
CA SER A 138 -8.00 -26.03 -21.06
C SER A 138 -7.04 -24.96 -21.57
N ALA A 139 -7.44 -23.69 -21.55
CA ALA A 139 -6.59 -22.58 -21.95
C ALA A 139 -5.34 -22.45 -21.06
N ILE A 140 -5.49 -22.52 -19.73
CA ILE A 140 -4.39 -22.44 -18.77
C ILE A 140 -3.39 -23.59 -18.98
N LYS A 141 -3.89 -24.83 -19.10
CA LYS A 141 -3.05 -26.02 -19.33
C LYS A 141 -2.27 -25.97 -20.63
N ASN A 142 -2.77 -25.26 -21.63
CA ASN A 142 -2.10 -25.10 -22.92
C ASN A 142 -1.05 -23.96 -22.95
N ILE A 143 -0.91 -23.15 -21.89
CA ILE A 143 0.09 -22.08 -21.84
C ILE A 143 1.52 -22.64 -21.89
N VAL A 144 1.80 -23.66 -21.08
CA VAL A 144 3.14 -24.26 -20.98
C VAL A 144 3.48 -25.03 -22.27
N PRO A 145 2.66 -25.97 -22.77
CA PRO A 145 2.91 -26.61 -24.08
C PRO A 145 3.17 -25.59 -25.19
N HIS A 146 2.35 -24.53 -25.26
CA HIS A 146 2.52 -23.47 -26.25
C HIS A 146 3.86 -22.75 -26.13
N ALA A 147 4.32 -22.44 -24.91
CA ALA A 147 5.61 -21.76 -24.70
C ALA A 147 6.82 -22.62 -25.10
N PHE A 148 6.65 -23.94 -25.18
CA PHE A 148 7.67 -24.92 -25.58
C PHE A 148 7.47 -25.41 -27.03
N GLY A 149 6.66 -24.71 -27.84
CA GLY A 149 6.44 -25.02 -29.26
C GLY A 149 5.43 -26.14 -29.53
N ASP A 150 4.78 -26.71 -28.50
CA ASP A 150 3.67 -27.65 -28.69
C ASP A 150 2.34 -26.91 -28.84
N HIS A 151 1.89 -26.82 -30.09
CA HIS A 151 0.68 -26.10 -30.45
C HIS A 151 -0.55 -27.01 -30.66
N LYS A 152 -0.47 -28.31 -30.33
CA LYS A 152 -1.57 -29.26 -30.58
C LYS A 152 -2.89 -28.82 -29.92
N GLY A 153 -2.85 -28.53 -28.62
CA GLY A 153 -4.00 -28.11 -27.83
C GLY A 153 -4.35 -26.62 -27.90
N CYS A 154 -3.62 -25.82 -28.68
CA CYS A 154 -3.88 -24.38 -28.79
C CYS A 154 -5.18 -24.04 -29.53
N CYS A 155 -5.79 -22.90 -29.23
CA CYS A 155 -6.91 -22.37 -30.02
C CYS A 155 -6.41 -21.36 -31.08
N SER A 156 -7.03 -21.34 -32.26
CA SER A 156 -6.69 -20.42 -33.36
C SER A 156 -6.94 -18.94 -33.02
N SER A 157 -7.77 -18.64 -32.02
CA SER A 157 -8.05 -17.25 -31.59
C SER A 157 -6.78 -16.54 -31.12
N TRP A 158 -5.93 -17.22 -30.36
CA TRP A 158 -4.75 -16.65 -29.69
C TRP A 158 -3.40 -17.22 -30.17
N CYS A 159 -3.38 -18.42 -30.74
CA CYS A 159 -2.16 -19.03 -31.24
C CYS A 159 -1.79 -18.51 -32.63
N GLY A 160 -0.71 -17.74 -32.72
CA GLY A 160 -0.19 -17.24 -34.00
C GLY A 160 0.31 -18.36 -34.92
N TYR A 161 0.84 -19.45 -34.35
CA TYR A 161 1.28 -20.62 -35.13
C TYR A 161 0.13 -21.24 -35.93
N LYS A 162 -1.07 -21.39 -35.33
CA LYS A 162 -2.25 -21.91 -36.06
C LYS A 162 -2.75 -20.97 -37.16
N LYS A 163 -2.34 -19.70 -37.15
CA LYS A 163 -2.69 -18.72 -38.20
C LYS A 163 -1.66 -18.71 -39.33
N ASP A 164 -0.38 -18.78 -38.98
CA ASP A 164 0.72 -18.83 -39.94
C ASP A 164 1.86 -19.72 -39.40
N PRO A 165 1.81 -21.04 -39.67
CA PRO A 165 2.81 -21.98 -39.16
C PRO A 165 4.22 -21.75 -39.70
N LEU A 166 4.36 -21.19 -40.91
CA LEU A 166 5.62 -21.12 -41.63
C LEU A 166 6.51 -19.97 -41.13
N THR A 167 5.91 -18.86 -40.68
CA THR A 167 6.66 -17.67 -40.23
C THR A 167 6.59 -17.43 -38.73
N TYR A 168 5.81 -18.23 -38.00
CA TYR A 168 5.55 -17.98 -36.59
C TYR A 168 6.83 -18.07 -35.74
N ARG A 169 6.97 -17.06 -34.86
CA ARG A 169 8.00 -17.00 -33.82
C ARG A 169 7.42 -16.33 -32.58
N HIS A 170 7.84 -16.77 -31.40
CA HIS A 170 7.43 -16.17 -30.13
C HIS A 170 8.10 -14.81 -29.89
N LYS A 171 7.56 -13.73 -30.49
CA LYS A 171 8.12 -12.35 -30.42
C LYS A 171 8.39 -11.85 -28.99
N ASP A 172 7.58 -12.31 -28.04
CA ASP A 172 7.64 -11.89 -26.64
C ASP A 172 8.55 -12.77 -25.78
N LEU A 173 9.05 -13.91 -26.28
CA LEU A 173 10.04 -14.75 -25.60
C LEU A 173 11.48 -14.29 -25.90
N PRO A 174 12.47 -14.66 -25.07
CA PRO A 174 13.89 -14.42 -25.36
C PRO A 174 14.28 -14.96 -26.75
N TYR A 175 15.01 -14.16 -27.51
CA TYR A 175 15.53 -14.52 -28.84
C TYR A 175 14.49 -14.97 -29.88
N ASN A 176 13.19 -14.74 -29.63
CA ASN A 176 12.07 -15.20 -30.45
C ASN A 176 12.02 -16.72 -30.63
N ARG A 177 12.49 -17.47 -29.63
CA ARG A 177 12.53 -18.94 -29.61
C ARG A 177 11.64 -19.51 -28.52
N ASP A 178 11.30 -20.78 -28.68
CA ASP A 178 10.57 -21.56 -27.70
C ASP A 178 11.44 -21.81 -26.46
N LEU A 179 10.79 -22.01 -25.31
CA LEU A 179 11.47 -22.46 -24.11
C LEU A 179 11.97 -23.90 -24.31
N GLN A 180 13.07 -24.24 -23.62
CA GLN A 180 13.71 -25.55 -23.67
C GLN A 180 13.99 -26.05 -22.26
N GLY A 181 14.14 -27.36 -22.11
CA GLY A 181 14.43 -28.03 -20.82
C GLY A 181 13.22 -28.77 -20.25
N ASN A 182 13.36 -30.08 -20.07
CA ASN A 182 12.28 -30.95 -19.56
C ASN A 182 11.92 -30.63 -18.11
N GLU A 183 12.92 -30.33 -17.29
CA GLU A 183 12.74 -29.98 -15.88
C GLU A 183 11.96 -28.66 -15.73
N LEU A 184 12.36 -27.62 -16.46
CA LEU A 184 11.62 -26.34 -16.50
C LEU A 184 10.18 -26.53 -16.98
N LYS A 185 9.97 -27.37 -18.00
CA LYS A 185 8.63 -27.69 -18.49
C LYS A 185 7.79 -28.36 -17.42
N SER A 186 8.36 -29.32 -16.70
CA SER A 186 7.69 -30.05 -15.62
C SER A 186 7.28 -29.10 -14.48
N ILE A 187 8.21 -28.28 -13.99
CA ILE A 187 7.97 -27.31 -12.92
C ILE A 187 6.88 -26.31 -13.32
N LEU A 188 6.97 -25.73 -14.52
CA LEU A 188 5.95 -24.80 -15.01
C LEU A 188 4.59 -25.48 -15.20
N THR A 189 4.56 -26.73 -15.67
CA THR A 189 3.29 -27.47 -15.83
C THR A 189 2.62 -27.67 -14.48
N SER A 190 3.36 -28.15 -13.48
CA SER A 190 2.85 -28.32 -12.11
C SER A 190 2.30 -27.00 -11.55
N LEU A 191 3.06 -25.91 -11.70
CA LEU A 191 2.65 -24.58 -11.26
C LEU A 191 1.33 -24.14 -11.91
N PHE A 192 1.20 -24.28 -13.24
CA PHE A 192 -0.02 -23.86 -13.94
C PHE A 192 -1.21 -24.80 -13.70
N ASP A 193 -0.97 -26.08 -13.40
CA ASP A 193 -2.01 -27.05 -13.06
C ASP A 193 -2.73 -26.70 -11.75
N GLU A 194 -2.04 -26.12 -10.77
CA GLU A 194 -2.65 -25.58 -9.54
C GLU A 194 -3.71 -24.51 -9.86
N TYR A 195 -3.43 -23.66 -10.85
CA TYR A 195 -4.35 -22.62 -11.32
C TYR A 195 -5.43 -23.16 -12.27
N ALA A 196 -5.28 -24.38 -12.77
CA ALA A 196 -6.26 -25.07 -13.62
C ALA A 196 -7.20 -26.02 -12.83
N THR A 197 -7.21 -25.94 -11.50
CA THR A 197 -8.16 -26.65 -10.64
C THR A 197 -9.58 -26.09 -10.77
N ASP A 198 -10.62 -26.90 -10.46
CA ASP A 198 -12.02 -26.42 -10.45
C ASP A 198 -12.21 -25.21 -9.55
N THR A 199 -11.68 -25.28 -8.34
CA THR A 199 -11.80 -24.24 -7.33
C THR A 199 -11.22 -22.91 -7.80
N VAL A 200 -10.05 -22.91 -8.42
CA VAL A 200 -9.39 -21.69 -8.89
C VAL A 200 -10.07 -21.18 -10.18
N ALA A 201 -10.38 -22.08 -11.11
CA ALA A 201 -11.05 -21.72 -12.35
C ALA A 201 -12.46 -21.11 -12.11
N GLN A 202 -13.24 -21.65 -11.17
CA GLN A 202 -14.54 -21.10 -10.74
C GLN A 202 -14.43 -19.70 -10.12
N LYS A 203 -13.32 -19.39 -9.43
CA LYS A 203 -13.07 -18.04 -8.89
C LYS A 203 -12.77 -17.02 -9.99
N HIS A 204 -12.11 -17.45 -11.08
CA HIS A 204 -11.70 -16.56 -12.16
C HIS A 204 -12.78 -16.35 -13.24
N THR A 205 -13.67 -17.32 -13.46
CA THR A 205 -14.71 -17.27 -14.51
C THR A 205 -15.70 -16.11 -14.40
N PRO A 206 -16.10 -15.63 -13.20
CA PRO A 206 -16.98 -14.47 -13.06
C PRO A 206 -16.38 -13.14 -13.53
N PHE A 207 -15.08 -13.11 -13.91
CA PHE A 207 -14.34 -11.87 -14.21
C PHE A 207 -14.43 -10.81 -13.11
N ALA A 208 -14.66 -11.26 -11.87
CA ALA A 208 -14.72 -10.38 -10.72
C ALA A 208 -13.34 -9.71 -10.57
N ASN A 209 -13.29 -8.41 -10.79
CA ASN A 209 -12.07 -7.63 -10.64
C ASN A 209 -12.28 -6.56 -9.57
N SER A 210 -11.20 -6.27 -8.84
CA SER A 210 -11.14 -5.23 -7.82
C SER A 210 -11.29 -3.83 -8.38
N GLN A 211 -11.30 -3.63 -9.70
CA GLN A 211 -11.33 -2.29 -10.29
C GLN A 211 -12.57 -1.48 -9.86
N ARG A 212 -13.70 -2.15 -9.59
CA ARG A 212 -14.90 -1.49 -9.07
C ARG A 212 -14.69 -0.97 -7.65
N SER A 213 -14.07 -1.76 -6.77
CA SER A 213 -13.76 -1.35 -5.40
C SER A 213 -12.61 -0.34 -5.34
N GLU A 214 -11.58 -0.48 -6.18
CA GLU A 214 -10.51 0.51 -6.34
C GLU A 214 -11.06 1.86 -6.82
N SER A 215 -11.99 1.84 -7.79
CA SER A 215 -12.66 3.05 -8.23
C SER A 215 -13.49 3.70 -7.12
N LEU A 216 -14.20 2.90 -6.30
CA LEU A 216 -14.92 3.42 -5.13
C LEU A 216 -13.96 4.01 -4.10
N ASN A 217 -12.86 3.32 -3.79
CA ASN A 217 -11.83 3.80 -2.86
C ASN A 217 -11.18 5.10 -3.34
N SER A 218 -11.02 5.28 -4.66
CA SER A 218 -10.58 6.55 -5.23
C SER A 218 -11.61 7.67 -5.01
N THR A 219 -12.91 7.39 -5.15
CA THR A 219 -13.97 8.36 -4.84
C THR A 219 -13.97 8.69 -3.35
N ILE A 220 -13.88 7.69 -2.47
CA ILE A 220 -13.77 7.88 -1.02
C ILE A 220 -12.56 8.75 -0.69
N GLY A 221 -11.40 8.48 -1.28
CA GLY A 221 -10.19 9.28 -1.09
C GLY A 221 -10.33 10.75 -1.52
N SER A 222 -11.24 11.08 -2.43
CA SER A 222 -11.52 12.47 -2.81
C SER A 222 -12.37 13.22 -1.76
N LYS A 223 -13.21 12.51 -0.99
CA LYS A 223 -14.09 13.08 0.05
C LYS A 223 -13.50 12.95 1.46
N ASN A 224 -12.69 11.91 1.68
CA ASN A 224 -11.99 11.58 2.92
C ASN A 224 -10.47 11.53 2.64
N PRO A 225 -9.83 12.71 2.47
CA PRO A 225 -8.45 12.77 2.03
C PRO A 225 -7.50 12.34 3.15
N LYS A 226 -6.50 11.51 2.80
CA LYS A 226 -5.51 10.95 3.74
C LYS A 226 -4.65 12.00 4.46
N ILE A 227 -4.62 13.23 3.97
CA ILE A 227 -3.89 14.35 4.60
C ILE A 227 -4.56 14.82 5.90
N ARG A 228 -5.82 14.44 6.14
CA ARG A 228 -6.57 14.77 7.35
C ARG A 228 -7.08 13.47 7.97
N TYR A 229 -6.94 13.34 9.29
CA TYR A 229 -7.41 12.17 10.01
C TYR A 229 -8.85 12.40 10.49
N TYR A 230 -9.79 11.68 9.89
CA TYR A 230 -11.21 11.66 10.30
C TYR A 230 -11.60 10.35 11.01
N GLY A 231 -10.69 9.38 11.12
CA GLY A 231 -10.98 8.04 11.64
C GLY A 231 -11.58 8.08 13.05
N GLY A 232 -12.69 7.36 13.25
CA GLY A 232 -13.41 7.30 14.53
C GLY A 232 -14.42 8.43 14.76
N SER A 233 -14.55 9.38 13.83
CA SER A 233 -15.56 10.46 13.89
C SER A 233 -16.77 10.17 13.01
N GLU A 234 -17.92 10.76 13.34
CA GLU A 234 -19.10 10.75 12.45
C GLU A 234 -18.82 11.40 11.08
N SER A 235 -17.93 12.40 11.04
CA SER A 235 -17.52 13.02 9.79
C SER A 235 -16.90 12.02 8.81
N ASN A 236 -16.19 11.00 9.30
CA ASN A 236 -15.70 9.92 8.45
C ASN A 236 -16.85 9.14 7.81
N ASP A 237 -17.85 8.79 8.60
CA ASP A 237 -19.00 8.00 8.17
C ASP A 237 -19.79 8.77 7.10
N PHE A 238 -20.05 10.06 7.34
CA PHE A 238 -20.73 10.94 6.39
C PHE A 238 -19.96 11.09 5.06
N ARG A 239 -18.63 11.21 5.12
CA ARG A 239 -17.77 11.33 3.92
C ARG A 239 -17.77 10.06 3.09
N VAL A 240 -17.73 8.90 3.76
CA VAL A 240 -17.82 7.59 3.10
C VAL A 240 -19.21 7.42 2.49
N ALA A 241 -20.28 7.74 3.23
CA ALA A 241 -21.66 7.70 2.72
C ALA A 241 -21.80 8.58 1.46
N CYS A 242 -21.34 9.84 1.49
CA CYS A 242 -21.35 10.72 0.31
C CYS A 242 -20.65 10.08 -0.91
N ALA A 243 -19.51 9.43 -0.72
CA ALA A 243 -18.78 8.78 -1.80
C ALA A 243 -19.53 7.56 -2.37
N VAL A 244 -20.19 6.78 -1.51
CA VAL A 244 -21.03 5.64 -1.91
C VAL A 244 -22.25 6.14 -2.70
N THR A 245 -22.96 7.15 -2.19
CA THR A 245 -24.12 7.71 -2.86
C THR A 245 -23.73 8.33 -4.21
N GLN A 246 -22.62 9.08 -4.27
CA GLN A 246 -22.09 9.61 -5.52
C GLN A 246 -21.75 8.49 -6.53
N LYS A 247 -21.24 7.35 -6.06
CA LYS A 247 -20.91 6.22 -6.93
C LYS A 247 -22.15 5.61 -7.58
N ASN A 248 -23.25 5.54 -6.83
CA ASN A 248 -24.49 4.91 -7.26
C ASN A 248 -25.36 5.81 -8.15
N ILE A 249 -25.51 7.08 -7.77
CA ILE A 249 -26.46 8.01 -8.44
C ILE A 249 -25.80 9.26 -9.03
N GLY A 250 -24.47 9.31 -9.09
CA GLY A 250 -23.73 10.46 -9.66
C GLY A 250 -23.75 11.68 -8.76
N PHE A 251 -23.45 12.87 -9.29
CA PHE A 251 -23.43 14.10 -8.48
C PHE A 251 -24.82 14.57 -8.06
N SER A 252 -25.88 13.97 -8.62
CA SER A 252 -27.27 14.18 -8.19
C SER A 252 -27.57 13.79 -6.74
N TYR A 253 -26.64 13.10 -6.07
CA TYR A 253 -26.83 12.68 -4.69
C TYR A 253 -27.05 13.85 -3.72
N VAL A 254 -26.46 15.02 -3.99
CA VAL A 254 -26.62 16.20 -3.14
C VAL A 254 -28.07 16.68 -3.19
N ASP A 255 -28.61 16.92 -4.38
CA ASP A 255 -30.01 17.31 -4.58
C ASP A 255 -30.96 16.33 -3.89
N LYS A 256 -30.82 15.02 -4.15
CA LYS A 256 -31.71 14.02 -3.55
C LYS A 256 -31.63 13.98 -2.03
N THR A 257 -30.45 14.28 -1.47
CA THR A 257 -30.27 14.36 -0.02
C THR A 257 -30.98 15.60 0.52
N LEU A 258 -30.85 16.74 -0.16
CA LEU A 258 -31.53 17.99 0.23
C LEU A 258 -33.05 17.88 0.12
N ASP A 259 -33.55 17.32 -1.00
CA ASP A 259 -34.97 17.06 -1.21
C ASP A 259 -35.54 16.17 -0.09
N SER A 260 -34.79 15.13 0.31
CA SER A 260 -35.19 14.22 1.40
C SER A 260 -35.20 14.89 2.78
N LEU A 261 -34.47 16.00 2.93
CA LEU A 261 -34.44 16.84 4.14
C LEU A 261 -35.45 18.00 4.05
N GLY A 262 -36.24 18.11 2.97
CA GLY A 262 -37.17 19.21 2.75
C GLY A 262 -36.48 20.55 2.43
N ILE A 263 -35.23 20.52 1.96
CA ILE A 263 -34.44 21.71 1.63
C ILE A 263 -34.42 21.85 0.10
N ASP A 264 -34.84 23.01 -0.43
CA ASP A 264 -34.69 23.32 -1.85
C ASP A 264 -33.19 23.42 -2.22
N PRO A 265 -32.66 22.58 -3.14
CA PRO A 265 -31.27 22.64 -3.58
C PRO A 265 -30.89 23.98 -4.23
N GLY A 266 -31.87 24.70 -4.77
CA GLY A 266 -31.67 25.94 -5.49
C GLY A 266 -30.91 25.79 -6.81
N VAL A 267 -30.76 26.92 -7.51
CA VAL A 267 -30.20 26.98 -8.88
C VAL A 267 -28.71 26.65 -8.90
N THR A 268 -27.95 27.09 -7.91
CA THR A 268 -26.50 26.89 -7.83
C THR A 268 -26.12 25.42 -7.67
N CYS A 269 -26.84 24.67 -6.81
CA CYS A 269 -26.61 23.23 -6.63
C CYS A 269 -26.92 22.47 -7.93
N SER A 270 -28.07 22.80 -8.55
CA SER A 270 -28.50 22.23 -9.82
C SER A 270 -27.49 22.46 -10.96
N PHE A 271 -26.91 23.66 -11.03
CA PHE A 271 -25.86 24.00 -11.99
C PHE A 271 -24.55 23.24 -11.73
N HIS A 272 -24.14 23.14 -10.46
CA HIS A 272 -22.93 22.41 -10.07
C HIS A 272 -23.03 20.92 -10.43
N LYS A 273 -24.15 20.27 -10.08
CA LYS A 273 -24.45 18.89 -10.48
C LYS A 273 -24.32 18.70 -11.98
N SER A 274 -25.00 19.53 -12.77
CA SER A 274 -25.01 19.42 -14.23
C SER A 274 -23.60 19.54 -14.82
N THR A 275 -22.78 20.43 -14.26
CA THR A 275 -21.38 20.60 -14.67
C THR A 275 -20.52 19.38 -14.33
N MET A 276 -20.67 18.85 -13.12
CA MET A 276 -19.88 17.72 -12.65
C MET A 276 -20.26 16.41 -13.34
N ASP A 277 -21.55 16.17 -13.60
CA ASP A 277 -22.03 15.01 -14.35
C ASP A 277 -21.54 15.07 -15.81
N LYS A 278 -21.60 16.24 -16.47
CA LYS A 278 -21.02 16.46 -17.81
C LYS A 278 -19.53 16.14 -17.82
N LYS A 279 -18.77 16.65 -16.85
CA LYS A 279 -17.33 16.38 -16.71
C LYS A 279 -17.05 14.89 -16.53
N GLN A 280 -17.81 14.20 -15.67
CA GLN A 280 -17.67 12.77 -15.43
C GLN A 280 -17.94 11.95 -16.70
N GLN A 281 -18.97 12.31 -17.47
CA GLN A 281 -19.29 11.65 -18.74
C GLN A 281 -18.19 11.85 -19.79
N CYS A 282 -17.70 13.09 -19.95
CA CYS A 282 -16.59 13.40 -20.84
C CYS A 282 -15.32 12.62 -20.46
N ASP A 283 -14.99 12.55 -19.16
CA ASP A 283 -13.86 11.78 -18.68
C ASP A 283 -14.04 10.27 -18.89
N LYS A 284 -15.25 9.74 -18.73
CA LYS A 284 -15.56 8.33 -19.00
C LYS A 284 -15.32 8.00 -20.48
N LYS A 285 -15.86 8.82 -21.38
CA LYS A 285 -15.67 8.68 -22.84
C LYS A 285 -14.18 8.75 -23.19
N ARG A 286 -13.49 9.81 -22.75
CA ARG A 286 -12.05 10.01 -22.97
C ARG A 286 -11.21 8.84 -22.45
N LYS A 287 -11.45 8.39 -21.21
CA LYS A 287 -10.67 7.29 -20.60
C LYS A 287 -10.92 5.93 -21.24
N SER A 288 -12.08 5.75 -21.86
CA SER A 288 -12.45 4.53 -22.58
C SER A 288 -11.82 4.43 -23.97
N SER A 289 -11.41 5.56 -24.55
CA SER A 289 -10.85 5.65 -25.91
C SER A 289 -9.55 4.86 -26.06
N LYS A 290 -9.29 4.37 -27.27
CA LYS A 290 -8.09 3.60 -27.61
C LYS A 290 -6.84 4.47 -27.49
N GLU A 291 -6.93 5.71 -27.95
CA GLU A 291 -5.87 6.72 -27.91
C GLU A 291 -5.43 6.99 -26.47
N TYR A 292 -6.38 7.16 -25.55
CA TYR A 292 -6.05 7.36 -24.14
C TYR A 292 -5.40 6.13 -23.52
N LYS A 293 -5.86 4.92 -23.84
CA LYS A 293 -5.25 3.67 -23.36
C LYS A 293 -3.82 3.51 -23.88
N ILE A 294 -3.59 3.76 -25.18
CA ILE A 294 -2.27 3.73 -25.81
C ILE A 294 -1.35 4.77 -25.14
N ARG A 295 -1.81 6.02 -25.02
CA ARG A 295 -1.04 7.08 -24.37
C ARG A 295 -0.70 6.74 -22.91
N ARG A 296 -1.62 6.12 -22.17
CA ARG A 296 -1.37 5.67 -20.79
C ARG A 296 -0.25 4.63 -20.74
N HIS A 297 -0.24 3.65 -21.64
CA HIS A 297 0.82 2.65 -21.72
C HIS A 297 2.17 3.27 -22.13
N GLN A 298 2.16 4.21 -23.08
CA GLN A 298 3.36 4.96 -23.47
C GLN A 298 3.94 5.72 -22.27
N LEU A 299 3.11 6.50 -21.56
CA LEU A 299 3.53 7.23 -20.37
C LEU A 299 4.02 6.30 -19.24
N GLN A 300 3.42 5.13 -19.08
CA GLN A 300 3.90 4.13 -18.13
C GLN A 300 5.29 3.61 -18.53
N SER A 301 5.49 3.26 -19.80
CA SER A 301 6.79 2.83 -20.33
C SER A 301 7.85 3.92 -20.20
N GLU A 302 7.51 5.17 -20.52
CA GLU A 302 8.39 6.33 -20.32
C GLU A 302 8.77 6.52 -18.85
N ARG A 303 7.82 6.35 -17.92
CA ARG A 303 8.09 6.43 -16.48
C ARG A 303 9.04 5.32 -16.04
N ILE A 304 8.77 4.08 -16.44
CA ILE A 304 9.62 2.92 -16.14
C ILE A 304 11.03 3.17 -16.69
N SER A 305 11.16 3.62 -17.93
CA SER A 305 12.44 3.94 -18.55
C SER A 305 13.17 5.09 -17.85
N LYS A 306 12.45 6.17 -17.49
CA LYS A 306 13.02 7.29 -16.73
C LYS A 306 13.49 6.86 -15.34
N THR A 307 12.71 6.03 -14.66
CA THR A 307 13.07 5.44 -13.36
C THR A 307 14.33 4.58 -13.52
N ALA A 308 14.36 3.65 -14.49
CA ALA A 308 15.53 2.81 -14.75
C ALA A 308 16.80 3.62 -15.12
N ARG A 309 16.66 4.69 -15.91
CA ARG A 309 17.79 5.60 -16.24
C ARG A 309 18.28 6.37 -15.02
N LYS A 310 17.36 6.82 -14.15
CA LYS A 310 17.72 7.47 -12.89
C LYS A 310 18.44 6.50 -11.96
N GLU A 311 17.91 5.28 -11.81
CA GLU A 311 18.53 4.21 -11.03
C GLU A 311 19.92 3.83 -11.56
N ALA A 312 20.11 3.81 -12.89
CA ALA A 312 21.43 3.59 -13.51
C ALA A 312 22.41 4.75 -13.27
N LYS A 313 21.94 5.99 -13.28
CA LYS A 313 22.76 7.20 -13.04
C LYS A 313 23.12 7.39 -11.56
N GLU A 314 22.20 7.04 -10.66
CA GLU A 314 22.35 7.15 -9.20
C GLU A 314 23.20 5.99 -8.63
N GLY A 315 23.49 4.96 -9.43
CA GLY A 315 24.06 3.70 -8.98
C GLY A 315 22.98 2.80 -8.40
N LYS A 316 23.17 1.49 -8.52
CA LYS A 316 22.22 0.44 -8.12
C LYS A 316 21.83 0.58 -6.63
N THR A 317 20.69 1.23 -6.37
CA THR A 317 20.13 1.44 -5.02
C THR A 317 19.03 0.40 -4.71
N TYR A 318 18.43 -0.23 -5.74
CA TYR A 318 17.37 -1.24 -5.66
C TYR A 318 17.37 -2.17 -6.90
N GLU A 319 17.42 -3.47 -6.66
CA GLU A 319 17.19 -4.59 -7.60
C GLU A 319 17.07 -5.86 -6.75
N THR A 320 16.20 -6.79 -7.14
CA THR A 320 16.19 -8.14 -6.56
C THR A 320 17.53 -8.82 -6.88
N GLY A 321 18.31 -9.18 -5.86
CA GLY A 321 19.59 -9.89 -6.05
C GLY A 321 20.82 -9.02 -6.30
N ILE A 322 20.78 -7.70 -6.06
CA ILE A 322 21.96 -6.80 -6.18
C ILE A 322 23.17 -7.30 -5.38
N GLY A 323 22.96 -7.94 -4.22
CA GLY A 323 24.03 -8.44 -3.37
C GLY A 323 24.69 -9.73 -3.87
N LEU A 324 24.09 -10.45 -4.83
CA LEU A 324 24.55 -11.77 -5.26
C LEU A 324 25.60 -11.73 -6.37
N ASN A 325 25.79 -10.58 -7.02
CA ASN A 325 26.66 -10.42 -8.20
C ASN A 325 27.80 -9.41 -7.98
N LEU A 326 28.42 -9.38 -6.80
CA LEU A 326 29.66 -8.64 -6.61
C LEU A 326 30.84 -9.52 -7.07
N GLU A 327 31.56 -9.02 -8.08
CA GLU A 327 32.80 -9.62 -8.58
C GLU A 327 33.85 -9.73 -7.46
N LYS A 328 34.63 -10.82 -7.53
CA LYS A 328 35.65 -11.18 -6.55
C LYS A 328 36.77 -10.13 -6.53
N GLU A 329 36.85 -9.33 -5.48
CA GLU A 329 38.13 -8.77 -5.05
C GLU A 329 38.65 -9.54 -3.83
N THR A 330 39.66 -10.36 -4.15
CA THR A 330 40.82 -10.83 -3.40
C THR A 330 40.73 -10.81 -1.86
N THR A 331 40.60 -12.03 -1.35
CA THR A 331 40.94 -12.50 -0.01
C THR A 331 42.27 -11.94 0.53
N VAL A 332 42.24 -11.40 1.75
CA VAL A 332 43.37 -11.52 2.68
C VAL A 332 42.89 -12.30 3.90
N THR A 333 43.48 -13.48 4.03
CA THR A 333 43.35 -14.45 5.10
C THR A 333 43.80 -13.85 6.44
N THR A 334 43.04 -14.08 7.51
CA THR A 334 43.67 -14.32 8.82
C THR A 334 42.79 -15.25 9.65
N THR A 335 43.41 -16.36 10.02
CA THR A 335 42.99 -17.46 10.88
C THR A 335 42.77 -17.04 12.34
N GLY A 336 41.90 -17.74 13.07
CA GLY A 336 41.89 -17.66 14.54
C GLY A 336 40.63 -18.13 15.28
N ASN A 337 40.59 -19.44 15.55
CA ASN A 337 40.22 -20.10 16.82
C ASN A 337 38.74 -20.28 17.27
N ASN A 338 38.42 -21.58 17.44
CA ASN A 338 37.32 -22.19 18.18
C ASN A 338 37.22 -21.71 19.63
N THR A 339 35.98 -21.56 20.13
CA THR A 339 35.62 -21.97 21.49
C THR A 339 34.21 -22.57 21.46
N ASP A 340 34.09 -23.76 22.05
CA ASP A 340 32.87 -24.55 22.20
C ASP A 340 31.76 -23.78 22.92
N VAL A 341 30.54 -23.85 22.40
CA VAL A 341 29.33 -23.36 23.07
C VAL A 341 28.41 -24.54 23.35
N ASP A 342 28.25 -24.78 24.65
CA ASP A 342 27.49 -25.82 25.33
C ASP A 342 26.00 -25.86 24.91
N VAL A 343 25.64 -26.90 24.15
CA VAL A 343 24.34 -27.11 23.48
C VAL A 343 23.19 -27.28 24.48
N ASP A 344 23.48 -27.72 25.71
CA ASP A 344 22.45 -28.02 26.72
C ASP A 344 21.77 -26.77 27.30
N LYS A 345 22.42 -25.59 27.22
CA LYS A 345 21.79 -24.31 27.62
C LYS A 345 20.75 -23.80 26.63
N ILE A 346 20.81 -24.22 25.37
CA ILE A 346 19.85 -23.81 24.33
C ILE A 346 18.52 -24.57 24.51
N VAL A 347 18.60 -25.84 24.91
CA VAL A 347 17.42 -26.72 25.06
C VAL A 347 16.50 -26.26 26.20
N MET A 348 17.06 -25.76 27.32
CA MET A 348 16.25 -25.24 28.43
C MET A 348 15.57 -23.89 28.14
N GLY A 349 16.00 -23.15 27.11
CA GLY A 349 15.38 -21.88 26.71
C GLY A 349 14.11 -22.02 25.87
N ILE A 350 13.91 -23.18 25.22
CA ILE A 350 12.80 -23.41 24.29
C ILE A 350 11.48 -23.63 25.04
N THR A 351 11.52 -24.19 26.25
CA THR A 351 10.34 -24.52 27.06
C THR A 351 9.62 -23.27 27.63
N ASN A 352 10.30 -22.12 27.72
CA ASN A 352 9.74 -20.89 28.32
C ASN A 352 8.91 -20.01 27.35
N ASN A 353 8.80 -20.37 26.08
CA ASN A 353 8.08 -19.53 25.10
C ASN A 353 6.54 -19.62 25.19
N LYS A 354 5.98 -20.73 25.69
CA LYS A 354 4.52 -20.87 25.84
C LYS A 354 3.98 -19.98 26.96
N GLN A 355 4.67 -19.94 28.09
CA GLN A 355 4.32 -19.08 29.24
C GLN A 355 4.45 -17.59 28.89
N LEU A 356 5.46 -17.22 28.09
CA LEU A 356 5.66 -15.86 27.61
C LEU A 356 4.51 -15.41 26.71
N TYR A 357 4.03 -16.29 25.82
CA TYR A 357 2.92 -16.00 24.92
C TYR A 357 1.59 -15.81 25.66
N GLU A 358 1.30 -16.64 26.66
CA GLU A 358 0.10 -16.49 27.50
C GLU A 358 0.15 -15.21 28.35
N ASN A 359 1.32 -14.83 28.85
CA ASN A 359 1.49 -13.57 29.59
C ASN A 359 1.33 -12.34 28.68
N LEU A 360 1.75 -12.43 27.40
CA LEU A 360 1.54 -11.37 26.42
C LEU A 360 0.06 -11.23 26.01
N MET A 361 -0.68 -12.34 25.91
CA MET A 361 -2.12 -12.30 25.64
C MET A 361 -2.91 -11.65 26.78
N LYS A 362 -2.46 -11.78 28.04
CA LYS A 362 -3.04 -11.08 29.20
C LYS A 362 -2.77 -9.57 29.22
N LEU A 363 -1.80 -9.08 28.44
CA LEU A 363 -1.49 -7.66 28.29
C LEU A 363 -2.27 -6.99 27.15
N VAL A 364 -2.98 -7.76 26.32
CA VAL A 364 -3.87 -7.23 25.29
C VAL A 364 -5.15 -6.76 26.00
N PRO A 365 -5.52 -5.47 25.92
CA PRO A 365 -6.77 -5.00 26.49
C PRO A 365 -7.93 -5.82 25.89
N PRO A 366 -8.88 -6.29 26.70
CA PRO A 366 -10.05 -6.98 26.19
C PRO A 366 -10.76 -6.09 25.17
N PHE A 367 -11.28 -6.71 24.11
CA PHE A 367 -12.04 -6.02 23.07
C PHE A 367 -13.11 -5.16 23.72
N THR A 368 -12.96 -3.84 23.59
CA THR A 368 -13.94 -2.89 24.10
C THR A 368 -14.95 -2.69 22.99
N GLU A 369 -16.14 -3.26 23.16
CA GLU A 369 -17.26 -2.94 22.30
C GLU A 369 -17.47 -1.43 22.32
N ARG A 370 -17.50 -0.83 21.13
CA ARG A 370 -17.84 0.58 21.02
C ARG A 370 -19.29 0.73 21.51
N PRO A 371 -19.59 1.67 22.42
CA PRO A 371 -20.96 1.93 22.85
C PRO A 371 -21.83 2.13 21.61
N ALA A 372 -23.03 1.54 21.61
CA ALA A 372 -24.02 1.83 20.60
C ALA A 372 -24.24 3.36 20.59
N LYS A 373 -24.07 3.99 19.41
CA LYS A 373 -24.38 5.40 19.25
C LYS A 373 -25.88 5.57 19.43
N GLU A 374 -26.29 6.29 20.48
CA GLU A 374 -27.63 6.85 20.54
C GLU A 374 -27.71 8.01 19.54
N TYR A 375 -28.50 7.80 18.49
CA TYR A 375 -28.91 8.89 17.61
C TYR A 375 -30.07 9.60 18.31
N LEU A 376 -29.88 10.86 18.69
CA LEU A 376 -31.00 11.74 19.02
C LEU A 376 -31.76 12.00 17.72
N SER A 377 -32.76 11.16 17.43
CA SER A 377 -33.71 11.41 16.37
C SER A 377 -34.60 12.58 16.74
N HIS A 378 -34.95 13.41 15.75
CA HIS A 378 -36.01 14.41 15.90
C HIS A 378 -37.28 13.74 16.41
N ASP A 379 -37.74 14.12 17.60
CA ASP A 379 -38.95 13.61 18.25
C ASP A 379 -40.14 14.52 17.85
N PRO A 380 -41.05 14.08 16.97
CA PRO A 380 -42.15 14.92 16.49
C PRO A 380 -43.11 15.37 17.61
N ASP A 381 -43.07 14.73 18.78
CA ASP A 381 -43.91 15.08 19.93
C ASP A 381 -43.23 16.09 20.87
N LYS A 382 -41.96 16.44 20.63
CA LYS A 382 -41.24 17.46 21.38
C LYS A 382 -41.19 18.78 20.64
N THR A 383 -41.52 19.85 21.37
CA THR A 383 -41.34 21.21 20.89
C THR A 383 -39.87 21.60 21.05
N TYR A 384 -39.15 21.74 19.93
CA TYR A 384 -37.77 22.21 19.92
C TYR A 384 -37.74 23.73 19.70
N GLN A 385 -36.97 24.44 20.51
CA GLN A 385 -36.57 25.80 20.18
C GLN A 385 -35.28 25.75 19.38
N PHE A 386 -35.37 26.08 18.09
CA PHE A 386 -34.20 26.15 17.23
C PHE A 386 -33.48 27.47 17.45
N VAL A 387 -32.19 27.38 17.78
CA VAL A 387 -31.28 28.51 17.90
C VAL A 387 -30.32 28.44 16.72
N LEU A 388 -30.42 29.39 15.81
CA LEU A 388 -29.44 29.59 14.75
C LEU A 388 -28.32 30.41 15.34
N PHE A 389 -27.08 29.91 15.27
CA PHE A 389 -25.93 30.67 15.73
C PHE A 389 -24.86 30.73 14.66
N ASP A 390 -24.08 31.80 14.70
CA ASP A 390 -22.91 32.00 13.88
C ASP A 390 -21.75 32.50 14.74
N ILE A 391 -20.53 32.16 14.32
CA ILE A 391 -19.31 32.55 15.03
C ILE A 391 -18.33 33.22 14.09
N GLU A 392 -17.69 34.26 14.59
CA GLU A 392 -16.56 34.89 13.92
C GLU A 392 -15.27 34.52 14.63
N THR A 393 -14.20 34.29 13.88
CA THR A 393 -12.92 33.81 14.45
C THR A 393 -11.71 34.63 14.02
N THR A 394 -10.64 34.61 14.83
CA THR A 394 -9.39 35.35 14.56
C THR A 394 -8.68 34.92 13.28
N CYS A 395 -8.79 33.66 12.86
CA CYS A 395 -8.13 33.12 11.67
C CYS A 395 -8.76 31.79 11.22
N THR A 396 -8.28 31.23 10.12
CA THR A 396 -8.64 29.87 9.69
C THR A 396 -7.61 28.86 10.19
N GLY A 397 -8.03 27.84 10.95
CA GLY A 397 -7.14 26.76 11.40
C GLY A 397 -7.36 26.32 12.85
N LYS A 398 -6.46 25.48 13.36
CA LYS A 398 -6.56 24.91 14.72
C LYS A 398 -6.25 25.89 15.85
N GLN A 399 -5.73 27.07 15.53
CA GLN A 399 -5.39 28.15 16.47
C GLN A 399 -6.43 29.28 16.43
N ALA A 400 -7.57 29.06 15.76
CA ALA A 400 -8.64 30.05 15.69
C ALA A 400 -9.30 30.22 17.06
N GLU A 401 -9.46 31.48 17.47
CA GLU A 401 -10.19 31.88 18.66
C GLU A 401 -11.49 32.55 18.26
N ILE A 402 -12.55 32.42 19.07
CA ILE A 402 -13.86 33.03 18.80
C ILE A 402 -13.79 34.51 19.20
N CYS A 403 -14.15 35.39 18.27
CA CYS A 403 -14.20 36.84 18.46
C CYS A 403 -15.63 37.38 18.62
N GLN A 404 -16.61 36.68 18.04
CA GLN A 404 -18.02 37.02 18.17
C GLN A 404 -18.84 35.74 18.18
N LEU A 405 -19.85 35.69 19.05
CA LEU A 405 -20.91 34.70 19.03
C LEU A 405 -22.23 35.43 18.85
N SER A 406 -22.93 35.10 17.77
CA SER A 406 -24.25 35.61 17.47
C SER A 406 -25.25 34.46 17.41
N ALA A 407 -26.42 34.64 18.00
CA ALA A 407 -27.48 33.66 17.97
C ALA A 407 -28.84 34.34 17.79
N ILE A 408 -29.74 33.67 17.08
CA ILE A 408 -31.15 34.06 16.90
C ILE A 408 -32.04 32.84 17.11
N CYS A 409 -33.09 33.04 17.90
CA CYS A 409 -34.09 32.02 18.19
C CYS A 409 -35.33 32.20 17.29
N GLN A 410 -36.11 31.14 17.11
CA GLN A 410 -37.36 31.19 16.32
C GLN A 410 -38.39 32.23 16.80
N ASN A 411 -38.36 32.59 18.08
CA ASN A 411 -39.22 33.60 18.69
C ASN A 411 -38.73 35.05 18.43
N GLY A 412 -37.61 35.24 17.71
CA GLY A 412 -37.05 36.54 17.40
C GLY A 412 -36.04 37.06 18.43
N ASP A 413 -35.80 36.32 19.52
CA ASP A 413 -34.77 36.70 20.49
C ASP A 413 -33.39 36.63 19.84
N THR A 414 -32.60 37.67 20.03
CA THR A 414 -31.25 37.78 19.48
C THR A 414 -30.23 37.90 20.61
N PHE A 415 -29.08 37.27 20.40
CA PHE A 415 -27.90 37.38 21.24
C PHE A 415 -26.72 37.71 20.33
N SER A 416 -25.94 38.73 20.66
CA SER A 416 -24.69 39.00 19.96
C SER A 416 -23.69 39.55 20.96
N SER A 417 -22.58 38.83 21.14
CA SER A 417 -21.53 39.21 22.08
C SER A 417 -20.17 39.08 21.44
N TYR A 418 -19.33 40.09 21.66
CA TYR A 418 -17.93 40.08 21.27
C TYR A 418 -17.08 39.50 22.40
N ILE A 419 -16.13 38.65 22.03
CA ILE A 419 -15.19 37.99 22.93
C ILE A 419 -13.81 38.51 22.56
N LEU A 420 -13.06 39.00 23.55
CA LEU A 420 -11.68 39.47 23.32
C LEU A 420 -10.77 38.25 23.12
N PRO A 421 -10.14 38.07 21.95
CA PRO A 421 -9.18 37.00 21.74
C PRO A 421 -7.83 37.33 22.42
N ASN A 422 -7.08 36.29 22.80
CA ASN A 422 -5.71 36.43 23.31
C ASN A 422 -4.71 36.74 22.19
N ASN A 423 -5.02 36.34 20.97
CA ASN A 423 -4.21 36.57 19.78
C ASN A 423 -4.83 37.62 18.86
N SER A 424 -3.99 38.32 18.11
CA SER A 424 -4.46 39.32 17.14
C SER A 424 -5.32 38.68 16.05
N VAL A 425 -6.31 39.44 15.57
CA VAL A 425 -7.14 39.03 14.43
C VAL A 425 -6.28 39.05 13.17
N GLY A 426 -6.20 37.92 12.48
CA GLY A 426 -5.42 37.79 11.26
C GLY A 426 -5.96 38.67 10.14
N TYR A 427 -5.07 39.21 9.30
CA TYR A 427 -5.39 40.13 8.21
C TYR A 427 -6.58 39.68 7.33
N TYR A 428 -6.61 38.40 6.95
CA TYR A 428 -7.69 37.86 6.12
C TYR A 428 -9.03 37.75 6.87
N ALA A 429 -9.02 37.38 8.16
CA ALA A 429 -10.23 37.32 8.97
C ALA A 429 -10.80 38.72 9.22
N SER A 430 -9.92 39.69 9.50
CA SER A 430 -10.30 41.10 9.62
C SER A 430 -10.92 41.63 8.31
N LYS A 431 -10.35 41.29 7.15
CA LYS A 431 -10.88 41.72 5.84
C LYS A 431 -12.26 41.14 5.49
N VAL A 432 -12.58 39.94 5.95
CA VAL A 432 -13.87 39.29 5.65
C VAL A 432 -14.94 39.69 6.66
N ASN A 433 -14.57 39.78 7.94
CA ASN A 433 -15.51 39.94 9.04
C ASN A 433 -15.56 41.37 9.58
N ASN A 434 -14.72 42.27 9.05
CA ASN A 434 -14.44 43.61 9.56
C ASN A 434 -14.09 43.65 11.06
N LEU A 435 -13.54 42.57 11.60
CA LEU A 435 -13.19 42.49 13.02
C LEU A 435 -11.83 43.11 13.29
N THR A 436 -11.76 43.84 14.40
CA THR A 436 -10.52 44.41 14.93
C THR A 436 -10.49 44.31 16.46
N VAL A 437 -9.30 44.53 17.03
CA VAL A 437 -9.11 44.76 18.46
C VAL A 437 -8.70 46.21 18.62
N GLU A 438 -9.49 46.98 19.35
CA GLU A 438 -9.28 48.40 19.63
C GLU A 438 -9.02 48.64 21.11
N THR A 439 -8.18 49.63 21.43
CA THR A 439 -7.95 50.05 22.81
C THR A 439 -8.77 51.29 23.12
N ILE A 440 -9.80 51.15 23.95
CA ILE A 440 -10.65 52.25 24.41
C ILE A 440 -10.40 52.45 25.91
N ASN A 441 -10.00 53.66 26.31
CA ASN A 441 -9.71 54.01 27.72
C ASN A 441 -8.71 53.06 28.41
N GLY A 442 -7.71 52.56 27.67
CA GLY A 442 -6.67 51.65 28.19
C GLY A 442 -7.11 50.19 28.34
N LYS A 443 -8.31 49.82 27.88
CA LYS A 443 -8.78 48.43 27.81
C LYS A 443 -8.98 47.99 26.37
N GLU A 444 -8.59 46.77 26.07
CA GLU A 444 -8.77 46.18 24.75
C GLU A 444 -10.19 45.65 24.58
N HIS A 445 -10.79 45.94 23.43
CA HIS A 445 -12.12 45.54 23.04
C HIS A 445 -12.08 44.96 21.63
N CYS A 446 -12.76 43.83 21.40
CA CYS A 446 -12.98 43.33 20.05
C CYS A 446 -14.29 43.93 19.51
N ALA A 447 -14.24 44.50 18.30
CA ALA A 447 -15.39 45.13 17.66
C ALA A 447 -15.34 44.93 16.13
N LYS A 448 -16.50 45.08 15.48
CA LYS A 448 -16.60 45.22 14.02
C LYS A 448 -16.46 46.70 13.63
N ILE A 449 -15.65 46.96 12.60
CA ILE A 449 -15.46 48.29 11.97
C ILE A 449 -16.53 48.52 10.90
#